data_AF-A0A3A9A1Z1-F1
#
_entry.id   AF-A0A3A9A1Z1-F1
#
_cell.length_a   1.000
_cell.length_b   1.000
_cell.length_c   1.000
_cell.angle_alpha   90.00
_cell.angle_beta   90.00
_cell.angle_gamma   90.00
#
_symmetry.space_group_name_H-M   'P 1'
#
loop_
_entity.id
_entity.type
_entity.pdbx_description
1 polymer ?
#
loop_
_entity_poly.entity_id
_entity_poly.type
_entity_poly.pdbx_seq_one_letter_code
_entity_poly.pdbx_strand_id
1 'polypeptide(L)'
;MHKLTIMIVIFCFLLLSGCGQEELAEEDLVDGRETVGEQRAEEVEAGNFPLFWDGEEERQFYTLPELEEEVKELLGDNYWPEVNLSAAELERLTGITEDMYVDFLAERQMLDAHIDTMIIIHAKEDYVGTIEQAIETYRSGLIEQNKNYPQNLSKARASRIETINDYICFVQLGADTTPLADRGNEAVMAHCLEENEKALYVLEQAILQ
;
A
#
# COMPACT_ATOMS: atom_id res chain seq x y z
N MET A 1 46.42 -29.93 -4.12
CA MET A 1 46.34 -31.39 -3.89
C MET A 1 44.91 -31.70 -3.50
N HIS A 2 44.08 -32.08 -4.48
CA HIS A 2 43.42 -33.39 -4.59
C HIS A 2 42.25 -33.58 -3.60
N LYS A 3 41.04 -34.04 -3.96
CA LYS A 3 40.39 -34.43 -5.23
C LYS A 3 38.88 -34.57 -4.93
N LEU A 4 38.07 -34.10 -5.88
CA LEU A 4 36.77 -34.60 -6.35
C LEU A 4 36.28 -35.97 -5.83
N THR A 5 34.98 -36.10 -5.51
CA THR A 5 34.17 -37.26 -5.97
C THR A 5 32.68 -36.91 -6.12
N ILE A 6 32.17 -37.17 -7.33
CA ILE A 6 30.79 -37.04 -7.85
C ILE A 6 30.18 -38.46 -7.92
N MET A 7 28.85 -38.60 -7.75
CA MET A 7 27.93 -39.51 -8.48
C MET A 7 26.53 -39.39 -7.84
N ILE A 8 25.47 -38.83 -8.45
CA ILE A 8 24.68 -39.20 -9.65
C ILE A 8 24.16 -40.64 -9.61
N VAL A 9 22.82 -40.79 -9.72
CA VAL A 9 22.04 -41.77 -10.53
C VAL A 9 20.53 -41.52 -10.20
N ILE A 10 19.72 -40.99 -11.13
CA ILE A 10 19.04 -41.67 -12.27
C ILE A 10 17.88 -42.54 -11.71
N PHE A 11 16.59 -42.34 -12.03
CA PHE A 11 15.84 -42.52 -13.29
C PHE A 11 14.36 -42.23 -12.90
N CYS A 12 13.39 -41.90 -13.74
CA CYS A 12 13.09 -42.47 -15.03
C CYS A 12 11.99 -41.62 -15.70
N PHE A 13 12.14 -41.45 -17.00
CA PHE A 13 11.15 -41.01 -17.97
C PHE A 13 9.84 -41.82 -17.91
N LEU A 14 8.77 -41.25 -18.47
CA LEU A 14 7.99 -41.72 -19.65
C LEU A 14 6.67 -40.91 -19.70
N LEU A 15 6.03 -40.49 -20.80
CA LEU A 15 6.29 -40.31 -22.23
C LEU A 15 5.03 -39.58 -22.79
N LEU A 16 5.22 -38.75 -23.83
CA LEU A 16 4.43 -38.61 -25.08
C LEU A 16 2.89 -38.46 -24.95
N SER A 17 2.24 -37.44 -25.51
CA SER A 17 1.97 -37.17 -26.94
C SER A 17 1.00 -35.96 -26.95
N GLY A 18 0.86 -35.08 -27.95
CA GLY A 18 1.15 -35.16 -29.36
C GLY A 18 0.75 -33.86 -30.08
N CYS A 19 1.02 -33.84 -31.38
CA CYS A 19 1.04 -32.75 -32.35
C CYS A 19 -0.28 -32.02 -32.64
N GLY A 20 -0.18 -30.85 -33.29
CA GLY A 20 -1.23 -30.38 -34.21
C GLY A 20 -1.14 -28.90 -34.55
N GLN A 21 -0.42 -28.57 -35.63
CA GLN A 21 -0.41 -27.28 -36.29
C GLN A 21 -1.52 -27.26 -37.35
N GLU A 22 -2.32 -26.20 -37.44
CA GLU A 22 -3.02 -25.84 -38.68
C GLU A 22 -3.40 -24.35 -38.64
N GLU A 23 -2.63 -23.58 -39.39
CA GLU A 23 -2.97 -22.28 -39.94
C GLU A 23 -3.79 -22.55 -41.21
N LEU A 24 -4.99 -21.97 -41.37
CA LEU A 24 -5.55 -21.64 -42.69
C LEU A 24 -6.64 -20.59 -42.55
N ALA A 25 -6.56 -19.62 -43.45
CA ALA A 25 -7.47 -18.52 -43.67
C ALA A 25 -8.52 -18.86 -44.76
N GLU A 26 -9.39 -17.88 -44.96
CA GLU A 26 -10.17 -17.58 -46.18
C GLU A 26 -11.55 -18.27 -46.35
N GLU A 27 -12.58 -17.43 -46.16
CA GLU A 27 -13.60 -17.04 -47.14
C GLU A 27 -14.31 -18.15 -47.93
N ASP A 28 -15.64 -18.22 -47.76
CA ASP A 28 -16.51 -18.45 -48.92
C ASP A 28 -17.84 -17.68 -48.78
N LEU A 29 -18.08 -16.86 -49.81
CA LEU A 29 -19.29 -16.12 -50.12
C LEU A 29 -20.22 -17.02 -50.97
N VAL A 30 -21.42 -16.49 -51.24
CA VAL A 30 -22.29 -16.75 -52.41
C VAL A 30 -23.62 -17.48 -52.14
N ASP A 31 -24.65 -16.63 -52.00
CA ASP A 31 -25.85 -16.52 -52.87
C ASP A 31 -27.05 -17.46 -52.66
N GLY A 32 -28.25 -16.87 -52.74
CA GLY A 32 -29.48 -17.65 -52.69
C GLY A 32 -30.83 -16.97 -52.46
N ARG A 33 -31.09 -15.78 -53.03
CA ARG A 33 -32.40 -15.38 -53.61
C ARG A 33 -33.59 -14.92 -52.70
N GLU A 34 -33.93 -13.65 -52.92
CA GLU A 34 -35.23 -12.92 -52.95
C GLU A 34 -36.54 -13.58 -52.47
N THR A 35 -37.30 -12.87 -51.62
CA THR A 35 -38.64 -12.34 -51.96
C THR A 35 -38.99 -11.11 -51.12
N VAL A 36 -39.44 -10.06 -51.81
CA VAL A 36 -40.02 -8.81 -51.28
C VAL A 36 -41.37 -9.06 -50.60
N GLY A 37 -41.59 -8.43 -49.46
CA GLY A 37 -42.87 -8.42 -48.74
C GLY A 37 -42.88 -7.34 -47.67
N GLU A 38 -43.13 -6.10 -48.10
CA GLU A 38 -43.29 -4.93 -47.25
C GLU A 38 -44.62 -5.01 -46.50
N GLN A 39 -44.59 -4.99 -45.16
CA GLN A 39 -45.64 -4.39 -44.33
C GLN A 39 -45.25 -4.30 -42.84
N ARG A 40 -45.27 -3.04 -42.37
CA ARG A 40 -45.72 -2.59 -41.05
C ARG A 40 -44.77 -2.77 -39.86
N ALA A 41 -44.16 -1.65 -39.47
CA ALA A 41 -43.61 -1.45 -38.14
C ALA A 41 -44.71 -1.65 -37.08
N GLU A 42 -44.49 -2.62 -36.20
CA GLU A 42 -45.15 -2.70 -34.90
C GLU A 42 -44.04 -2.79 -33.85
N GLU A 43 -43.81 -1.67 -33.17
CA GLU A 43 -43.17 -1.63 -31.85
C GLU A 43 -44.09 -2.35 -30.86
N VAL A 44 -43.66 -3.47 -30.26
CA VAL A 44 -44.13 -3.86 -28.93
C VAL A 44 -43.06 -4.66 -28.18
N GLU A 45 -42.67 -4.07 -27.04
CA GLU A 45 -42.06 -4.63 -25.81
C GLU A 45 -40.97 -5.70 -25.93
N ALA A 46 -39.73 -5.24 -25.71
CA ALA A 46 -38.69 -6.06 -25.13
C ALA A 46 -39.16 -6.59 -23.76
N GLY A 47 -39.67 -7.82 -23.77
CA GLY A 47 -40.08 -8.55 -22.59
C GLY A 47 -38.92 -8.74 -21.62
N ASN A 48 -38.95 -7.94 -20.55
CA ASN A 48 -38.80 -8.38 -19.17
C ASN A 48 -37.81 -9.54 -18.92
N PHE A 49 -36.52 -9.31 -19.19
CA PHE A 49 -35.46 -10.08 -18.56
C PHE A 49 -35.24 -9.49 -17.16
N PRO A 50 -35.40 -10.25 -16.06
CA PRO A 50 -35.01 -9.75 -14.76
C PRO A 50 -33.48 -9.69 -14.75
N LEU A 51 -32.94 -8.52 -15.08
CA LEU A 51 -31.61 -8.11 -14.67
C LEU A 51 -31.65 -7.98 -13.16
N PHE A 52 -31.40 -9.10 -12.49
CA PHE A 52 -30.84 -9.10 -11.16
C PHE A 52 -29.44 -8.51 -11.29
N TRP A 53 -29.35 -7.17 -11.28
CA TRP A 53 -28.13 -6.51 -10.82
C TRP A 53 -28.10 -6.77 -9.32
N ASP A 54 -27.36 -7.82 -8.95
CA ASP A 54 -26.88 -7.99 -7.59
C ASP A 54 -26.21 -6.68 -7.18
N GLY A 55 -26.52 -6.24 -5.96
CA GLY A 55 -26.03 -4.99 -5.42
C GLY A 55 -24.53 -4.87 -5.61
N GLU A 56 -24.10 -3.76 -6.19
CA GLU A 56 -22.78 -3.23 -5.89
C GLU A 56 -22.78 -3.03 -4.37
N GLU A 57 -22.12 -3.91 -3.63
CA GLU A 57 -21.63 -3.57 -2.30
C GLU A 57 -20.86 -2.27 -2.50
N GLU A 58 -21.41 -1.14 -2.03
CA GLU A 58 -20.68 0.12 -1.98
C GLU A 58 -19.45 -0.16 -1.14
N ARG A 59 -18.30 -0.39 -1.79
CA ARG A 59 -17.01 -0.50 -1.10
C ARG A 59 -16.83 0.80 -0.34
N GLN A 60 -16.94 0.72 0.97
CA GLN A 60 -16.77 1.87 1.83
C GLN A 60 -15.26 2.13 1.93
N PHE A 61 -14.77 3.04 1.09
CA PHE A 61 -13.37 3.45 1.17
C PHE A 61 -13.18 4.36 2.38
N TYR A 62 -12.24 4.00 3.24
CA TYR A 62 -11.79 4.87 4.32
C TYR A 62 -11.15 6.15 3.75
N THR A 63 -11.58 7.29 4.25
CA THR A 63 -10.92 8.58 4.04
C THR A 63 -9.67 8.68 4.91
N LEU A 64 -8.71 9.54 4.56
CA LEU A 64 -7.49 9.70 5.37
C LEU A 64 -7.77 10.09 6.84
N PRO A 65 -8.74 10.97 7.15
CA PRO A 65 -9.10 11.25 8.54
C PRO A 65 -9.73 10.05 9.27
N GLU A 66 -10.44 9.16 8.58
CA GLU A 66 -10.96 7.94 9.20
C GLU A 66 -9.82 6.95 9.49
N LEU A 67 -8.84 6.83 8.59
CA LEU A 67 -7.61 6.04 8.84
C LEU A 67 -6.83 6.56 10.05
N GLU A 68 -6.72 7.88 10.17
CA GLU A 68 -6.10 8.53 11.32
C GLU A 68 -6.86 8.24 12.62
N GLU A 69 -8.20 8.32 12.60
CA GLU A 69 -9.02 8.05 13.77
C GLU A 69 -8.89 6.60 14.24
N GLU A 70 -8.84 5.63 13.32
CA GLU A 70 -8.61 4.22 13.66
C GLU A 70 -7.26 4.01 14.41
N VAL A 71 -6.21 4.72 14.00
CA VAL A 71 -4.91 4.70 14.70
C VAL A 71 -5.01 5.40 16.07
N LYS A 72 -5.72 6.53 16.15
CA LYS A 72 -5.94 7.27 17.41
C LYS A 72 -6.75 6.45 18.41
N GLU A 73 -7.80 5.76 17.97
CA GLU A 73 -8.61 4.89 18.83
C GLU A 73 -7.79 3.71 19.38
N LEU A 74 -6.92 3.13 18.56
CA LEU A 74 -6.04 2.03 18.97
C LEU A 74 -4.99 2.46 20.00
N LEU A 75 -4.31 3.57 19.76
CA LEU A 75 -3.17 4.02 20.57
C LEU A 75 -3.60 4.87 21.78
N GLY A 76 -4.78 5.49 21.71
CA GLY A 76 -5.33 6.34 22.78
C GLY A 76 -4.37 7.44 23.21
N ASP A 77 -4.08 7.51 24.52
CA ASP A 77 -3.17 8.50 25.11
C ASP A 77 -1.72 8.41 24.59
N ASN A 78 -1.35 7.32 23.89
CA ASN A 78 -0.04 7.15 23.27
C ASN A 78 0.03 7.71 21.84
N TYR A 79 -1.07 8.19 21.26
CA TYR A 79 -1.04 8.92 20.00
C TYR A 79 -0.58 10.36 20.24
N TRP A 80 0.67 10.66 19.89
CA TRP A 80 1.34 11.94 20.15
C TRP A 80 1.50 12.89 18.96
N PRO A 81 1.33 12.50 17.69
CA PRO A 81 1.23 13.51 16.63
C PRO A 81 0.05 14.46 16.89
N GLU A 82 0.27 15.76 16.80
CA GLU A 82 -0.73 16.79 17.16
C GLU A 82 -0.86 17.90 16.10
N VAL A 83 0.17 18.07 15.28
CA VAL A 83 0.26 19.17 14.32
C VAL A 83 0.31 18.62 12.91
N ASN A 84 -0.72 18.95 12.14
CA ASN A 84 -0.79 18.68 10.71
C ASN A 84 0.27 19.49 9.95
N LEU A 85 0.95 18.82 9.03
CA LEU A 85 1.88 19.44 8.09
C LEU A 85 1.13 20.04 6.91
N SER A 86 1.55 21.22 6.48
CA SER A 86 1.14 21.75 5.18
C SER A 86 1.83 21.00 4.03
N ALA A 87 1.24 21.06 2.82
CA ALA A 87 1.86 20.46 1.62
C ALA A 87 3.27 21.01 1.37
N ALA A 88 3.49 22.31 1.59
CA ALA A 88 4.80 22.94 1.47
C ALA A 88 5.81 22.42 2.51
N GLU A 89 5.36 22.05 3.71
CA GLU A 89 6.22 21.42 4.71
C GLU A 89 6.53 19.97 4.35
N LEU A 90 5.55 19.21 3.87
CA LEU A 90 5.75 17.84 3.38
C LEU A 90 6.80 17.83 2.26
N GLU A 91 6.64 18.69 1.24
CA GLU A 91 7.57 18.81 0.12
C GLU A 91 8.98 19.18 0.61
N ARG A 92 9.09 20.17 1.51
CA ARG A 92 10.39 20.59 2.06
C ARG A 92 11.09 19.46 2.82
N LEU A 93 10.34 18.63 3.53
CA LEU A 93 10.89 17.56 4.37
C LEU A 93 11.23 16.29 3.58
N THR A 94 10.40 15.95 2.59
CA THR A 94 10.43 14.64 1.92
C THR A 94 10.79 14.72 0.44
N GLY A 95 10.58 15.88 -0.19
CA GLY A 95 10.68 16.08 -1.64
C GLY A 95 9.43 15.66 -2.41
N ILE A 96 8.35 15.25 -1.74
CA ILE A 96 7.09 14.85 -2.37
C ILE A 96 6.26 16.09 -2.72
N THR A 97 5.94 16.23 -4.01
CA THR A 97 5.20 17.38 -4.55
C THR A 97 3.73 17.05 -4.77
N GLU A 98 2.87 18.08 -4.84
CA GLU A 98 1.40 17.92 -4.98
C GLU A 98 0.97 17.16 -6.24
N ASP A 99 1.81 17.09 -7.28
CA ASP A 99 1.52 16.32 -8.48
C ASP A 99 1.67 14.80 -8.30
N MET A 100 2.29 14.33 -7.21
CA MET A 100 2.60 12.92 -6.98
C MET A 100 1.46 12.15 -6.27
N TYR A 101 0.55 12.83 -5.59
CA TYR A 101 -0.48 12.20 -4.75
C TYR A 101 -1.90 12.69 -5.08
N VAL A 102 -2.89 11.90 -4.67
CA VAL A 102 -4.32 12.26 -4.69
C VAL A 102 -4.65 13.06 -3.44
N ASP A 103 -4.24 12.56 -2.28
CA ASP A 103 -4.39 13.23 -0.98
C ASP A 103 -3.28 12.77 -0.01
N PHE A 104 -3.08 13.53 1.08
CA PHE A 104 -2.16 13.13 2.15
C PHE A 104 -2.65 13.60 3.52
N LEU A 105 -2.23 12.86 4.54
CA LEU A 105 -2.35 13.23 5.94
C LEU A 105 -0.99 13.05 6.57
N ALA A 106 -0.47 14.10 7.17
CA ALA A 106 0.84 14.06 7.80
C ALA A 106 0.81 14.86 9.10
N GLU A 107 1.04 14.19 10.20
CA GLU A 107 1.05 14.78 11.53
C GLU A 107 2.39 14.56 12.22
N ARG A 108 2.81 15.55 13.00
CA ARG A 108 3.98 15.44 13.87
C ARG A 108 3.70 15.99 15.26
N GLN A 109 4.52 15.57 16.22
CA GLN A 109 4.55 16.16 17.54
C GLN A 109 5.09 17.60 17.46
N MET A 110 4.48 18.50 18.25
CA MET A 110 4.85 19.91 18.34
C MET A 110 6.17 20.12 19.09
N LEU A 111 6.43 19.31 20.11
CA LEU A 111 7.60 19.45 20.98
C LEU A 111 8.87 18.94 20.29
N ASP A 112 9.86 19.83 20.08
CA ASP A 112 11.15 19.50 19.43
C ASP A 112 11.93 18.34 20.09
N ALA A 113 11.66 18.02 21.36
CA ALA A 113 12.29 16.92 22.08
C ALA A 113 11.76 15.54 21.67
N HIS A 114 10.55 15.48 21.11
CA HIS A 114 9.86 14.28 20.69
C HIS A 114 9.71 14.29 19.18
N ILE A 115 9.78 13.11 18.58
CA ILE A 115 9.84 12.98 17.12
C ILE A 115 8.65 12.21 16.58
N ASP A 116 7.58 12.05 17.35
CA ASP A 116 6.45 11.21 16.94
C ASP A 116 5.79 11.80 15.68
N THR A 117 5.71 10.99 14.63
CA THR A 117 5.27 11.42 13.29
C THR A 117 4.48 10.29 12.64
N MET A 118 3.37 10.63 12.00
CA MET A 118 2.61 9.74 11.12
C MET A 118 2.41 10.43 9.77
N ILE A 119 2.63 9.70 8.67
CA ILE A 119 2.40 10.18 7.31
C ILE A 119 1.66 9.08 6.55
N ILE A 120 0.52 9.42 5.97
CA ILE A 120 -0.28 8.56 5.10
C ILE A 120 -0.45 9.32 3.79
N ILE A 121 -0.01 8.74 2.68
CA ILE A 121 -0.11 9.34 1.36
C ILE A 121 -0.87 8.40 0.45
N HIS A 122 -1.99 8.86 -0.10
CA HIS A 122 -2.67 8.18 -1.19
C HIS A 122 -2.01 8.64 -2.49
N ALA A 123 -1.10 7.82 -3.02
CA ALA A 123 -0.30 8.14 -4.19
C ALA A 123 -1.11 8.03 -5.48
N LYS A 124 -0.69 8.75 -6.51
CA LYS A 124 -1.07 8.40 -7.88
C LYS A 124 -0.30 7.14 -8.28
N GLU A 125 -0.93 6.26 -9.05
CA GLU A 125 -0.40 4.93 -9.42
C GLU A 125 1.05 4.96 -9.94
N ASP A 126 1.37 5.91 -10.83
CA ASP A 126 2.72 6.06 -11.42
C ASP A 126 3.79 6.53 -10.42
N TYR A 127 3.40 7.03 -9.25
CA TYR A 127 4.28 7.66 -8.27
C TYR A 127 4.47 6.84 -6.99
N VAL A 128 3.79 5.70 -6.82
CA VAL A 128 3.87 4.85 -5.61
C VAL A 128 5.32 4.57 -5.21
N GLY A 129 6.12 4.01 -6.13
CA GLY A 129 7.53 3.71 -5.84
C GLY A 129 8.42 4.94 -5.66
N THR A 130 8.06 6.08 -6.28
CA THR A 130 8.80 7.33 -6.10
C THR A 130 8.56 7.92 -4.71
N ILE A 131 7.30 7.89 -4.25
CA ILE A 131 6.90 8.34 -2.91
C ILE A 131 7.52 7.43 -1.84
N GLU A 132 7.44 6.11 -2.00
CA GLU A 132 8.08 5.15 -1.08
C GLU A 132 9.58 5.46 -0.90
N GLN A 133 10.31 5.69 -2.00
CA GLN A 133 11.73 6.01 -1.95
C GLN A 133 12.01 7.38 -1.30
N ALA A 134 11.13 8.36 -1.51
CA ALA A 134 11.23 9.67 -0.88
C ALA A 134 11.05 9.58 0.65
N ILE A 135 10.08 8.78 1.11
CA ILE A 135 9.84 8.51 2.53
C ILE A 135 11.01 7.73 3.16
N GLU A 136 11.60 6.74 2.47
CA GLU A 136 12.78 6.02 2.98
C GLU A 136 14.01 6.95 3.08
N THR A 137 14.14 7.91 2.16
CA THR A 137 15.17 8.96 2.24
C THR A 137 14.95 9.86 3.44
N TYR A 138 13.71 10.30 3.67
CA TYR A 138 13.32 11.08 4.84
C TYR A 138 13.62 10.32 6.15
N ARG A 139 13.22 9.05 6.25
CA ARG A 139 13.50 8.17 7.39
C ARG A 139 15.00 8.01 7.66
N SER A 140 15.80 7.77 6.62
CA SER A 140 17.26 7.72 6.73
C SER A 140 17.84 9.04 7.28
N GLY A 141 17.29 10.17 6.83
CA GLY A 141 17.62 11.49 7.36
C GLY A 141 17.30 11.65 8.84
N LEU A 142 16.14 11.18 9.30
CA LEU A 142 15.75 11.21 10.71
C LEU A 142 16.70 10.40 11.59
N ILE A 143 17.12 9.22 11.14
CA ILE A 143 18.09 8.38 11.87
C ILE A 143 19.43 9.11 12.03
N GLU A 144 19.92 9.73 10.96
CA GLU A 144 21.19 10.46 10.99
C GLU A 144 21.12 11.72 11.85
N GLN A 145 20.03 12.49 11.77
CA GLN A 145 19.80 13.68 12.59
C GLN A 145 19.78 13.35 14.08
N ASN A 146 19.27 12.17 14.45
CA ASN A 146 19.12 11.76 15.84
C ASN A 146 20.30 10.97 16.40
N LYS A 147 21.41 10.78 15.67
CA LYS A 147 22.55 9.94 16.11
C LYS A 147 23.15 10.29 17.47
N ASN A 148 22.99 11.55 17.92
CA ASN A 148 23.49 12.05 19.19
C ASN A 148 22.45 12.04 20.33
N TYR A 149 21.22 11.58 20.05
CA TYR A 149 20.09 11.55 20.98
C TYR A 149 19.60 10.10 21.12
N PRO A 150 20.13 9.31 22.07
CA PRO A 150 19.93 7.84 22.10
C PRO A 150 18.47 7.37 22.09
N GLN A 151 17.57 8.07 22.81
CA GLN A 151 16.15 7.73 22.82
C GLN A 151 15.50 8.01 21.47
N ASN A 152 15.70 9.22 20.92
CA ASN A 152 15.17 9.59 19.61
C ASN A 152 15.78 8.75 18.48
N LEU A 153 17.05 8.36 18.57
CA LEU A 153 17.67 7.44 17.64
C LEU A 153 17.00 6.07 17.66
N SER A 154 16.68 5.57 18.86
CA SER A 154 16.00 4.29 19.03
C SER A 154 14.59 4.33 18.43
N LYS A 155 13.84 5.42 18.68
CA LYS A 155 12.52 5.66 18.07
C LYS A 155 12.61 5.79 16.55
N ALA A 156 13.58 6.56 16.03
CA ALA A 156 13.78 6.73 14.59
C ALA A 156 14.15 5.42 13.88
N ARG A 157 14.98 4.57 14.51
CA ARG A 157 15.31 3.24 13.97
C ARG A 157 14.14 2.27 13.99
N ALA A 158 13.26 2.41 14.98
CA ALA A 158 12.04 1.63 15.09
C ALA A 158 10.94 2.07 14.11
N SER A 159 11.07 3.24 13.47
CA SER A 159 10.10 3.70 12.48
C SER A 159 9.96 2.72 11.32
N ARG A 160 8.74 2.65 10.78
CA ARG A 160 8.34 1.72 9.72
C ARG A 160 7.72 2.47 8.56
N ILE A 161 7.90 1.89 7.37
CA ILE A 161 7.23 2.28 6.13
C ILE A 161 6.54 1.03 5.62
N GLU A 162 5.30 1.17 5.17
CA GLU A 162 4.56 0.11 4.49
C GLU A 162 3.75 0.70 3.34
N THR A 163 3.81 0.01 2.20
CA THR A 163 3.04 0.35 1.00
C THR A 163 1.89 -0.63 0.89
N ILE A 164 0.66 -0.14 0.97
CA ILE A 164 -0.58 -0.91 0.96
C ILE A 164 -1.41 -0.43 -0.23
N ASN A 165 -1.49 -1.22 -1.30
CA ASN A 165 -1.98 -0.78 -2.61
C ASN A 165 -1.23 0.49 -3.09
N ASP A 166 -1.94 1.59 -3.27
CA ASP A 166 -1.45 2.92 -3.65
C ASP A 166 -1.24 3.85 -2.43
N TYR A 167 -1.35 3.34 -1.21
CA TYR A 167 -1.08 4.08 0.01
C TYR A 167 0.32 3.83 0.52
N ILE A 168 1.05 4.90 0.87
CA ILE A 168 2.34 4.82 1.55
C ILE A 168 2.15 5.33 2.98
N CYS A 169 2.35 4.43 3.94
CA CYS A 169 2.19 4.71 5.36
C CYS A 169 3.56 4.72 6.04
N PHE A 170 3.91 5.83 6.68
CA PHE A 170 5.09 5.95 7.54
C PHE A 170 4.65 6.24 8.97
N VAL A 171 5.18 5.45 9.90
CA VAL A 171 4.93 5.60 11.33
C VAL A 171 6.25 5.65 12.09
N GLN A 172 6.37 6.67 12.93
CA GLN A 172 7.44 6.83 13.91
C GLN A 172 6.78 7.19 15.23
N LEU A 173 6.30 6.18 15.94
CA LEU A 173 5.49 6.32 17.15
C LEU A 173 6.18 5.63 18.34
N GLY A 174 5.82 6.05 19.55
CA GLY A 174 6.31 5.45 20.78
C GLY A 174 6.14 6.31 22.02
N ALA A 175 5.43 7.46 21.91
CA ALA A 175 5.03 8.30 23.03
C ALA A 175 6.17 8.63 24.02
N ASP A 176 5.88 8.60 25.33
CA ASP A 176 6.89 8.80 26.37
C ASP A 176 7.76 7.55 26.56
N THR A 177 9.00 7.61 26.09
CA THR A 177 9.98 6.53 26.29
C THR A 177 10.82 6.68 27.56
N THR A 178 10.61 7.75 28.33
CA THR A 178 11.37 8.02 29.57
C THR A 178 11.32 6.87 30.57
N PRO A 179 10.18 6.19 30.81
CA PRO A 179 10.12 5.05 31.73
C PRO A 179 10.97 3.84 31.31
N LEU A 180 11.36 3.77 30.03
CA LEU A 180 12.16 2.69 29.47
C LEU A 180 13.65 3.04 29.37
N ALA A 181 14.03 4.30 29.62
CA ALA A 181 15.40 4.77 29.42
C ALA A 181 16.43 3.98 30.26
N ASP A 182 16.10 3.63 31.50
CA ASP A 182 16.96 2.86 32.40
C ASP A 182 17.14 1.39 31.95
N ARG A 183 16.25 0.89 31.08
CA ARG A 183 16.30 -0.47 30.52
C ARG A 183 17.16 -0.54 29.24
N GLY A 184 17.65 0.60 28.77
CA GLY A 184 18.54 0.72 27.61
C GLY A 184 17.82 0.86 26.26
N ASN A 185 18.59 1.23 25.24
CA ASN A 185 18.10 1.57 23.90
C ASN A 185 17.29 0.46 23.23
N GLU A 186 17.65 -0.81 23.43
CA GLU A 186 16.92 -1.95 22.87
C GLU A 186 15.48 -2.04 23.41
N ALA A 187 15.27 -1.72 24.69
CA ALA A 187 13.93 -1.71 25.28
C ALA A 187 13.08 -0.57 24.70
N VAL A 188 13.68 0.61 24.49
CA VAL A 188 13.03 1.75 23.84
C VAL A 188 12.66 1.42 22.39
N MET A 189 13.61 0.86 21.63
CA MET A 189 13.41 0.50 20.23
C MET A 189 12.32 -0.58 20.08
N ALA A 190 12.33 -1.61 20.92
CA ALA A 190 11.32 -2.67 20.89
C ALA A 190 9.91 -2.13 21.19
N HIS A 191 9.78 -1.22 22.16
CA HIS A 191 8.50 -0.58 22.45
C HIS A 191 8.01 0.27 21.27
N CYS A 192 8.86 1.13 20.71
CA CYS A 192 8.49 1.96 19.57
C CYS A 192 8.12 1.11 18.34
N LEU A 193 8.84 0.00 18.11
CA LEU A 193 8.53 -0.93 17.03
C LEU A 193 7.14 -1.54 17.22
N GLU A 194 6.81 -1.97 18.43
CA GLU A 194 5.49 -2.53 18.73
C GLU A 194 4.36 -1.52 18.47
N GLU A 195 4.53 -0.26 18.87
CA GLU A 195 3.54 0.80 18.61
C GLU A 195 3.39 1.08 17.11
N ASN A 196 4.49 1.04 16.35
CA ASN A 196 4.47 1.18 14.89
C ASN A 196 3.76 0.00 14.20
N GLU A 197 4.02 -1.25 14.60
CA GLU A 197 3.31 -2.41 14.04
C GLU A 197 1.81 -2.36 14.33
N LYS A 198 1.40 -1.91 15.52
CA LYS A 198 -0.01 -1.74 15.87
C LYS A 198 -0.71 -0.75 14.94
N ALA A 199 -0.09 0.42 14.71
CA ALA A 199 -0.63 1.43 13.82
C ALA A 199 -0.73 0.92 12.38
N LEU A 200 0.34 0.31 11.86
CA LEU A 200 0.34 -0.24 10.50
C LEU A 200 -0.67 -1.36 10.30
N TYR A 201 -0.83 -2.24 11.29
CA TYR A 201 -1.84 -3.30 11.25
C TYR A 201 -3.25 -2.73 11.06
N VAL A 202 -3.61 -1.69 11.82
CA VAL A 202 -4.93 -1.08 11.69
C VAL A 202 -5.11 -0.36 10.35
N LEU A 203 -4.08 0.35 9.88
CA LEU A 203 -4.10 0.97 8.54
C LEU A 203 -4.26 -0.08 7.44
N GLU A 204 -3.53 -1.19 7.51
CA GLU A 204 -3.65 -2.30 6.56
C GLU A 204 -5.07 -2.88 6.57
N GLN A 205 -5.63 -3.15 7.75
CA GLN A 205 -7.00 -3.66 7.84
C GLN A 205 -8.02 -2.67 7.28
N ALA A 206 -7.87 -1.36 7.50
CA ALA A 206 -8.81 -0.35 7.02
C ALA A 206 -8.68 -0.11 5.50
N ILE A 207 -7.46 -0.16 4.95
CA ILE A 207 -7.21 0.08 3.51
C ILE A 207 -7.59 -1.15 2.65
N LEU A 208 -7.46 -2.37 3.16
CA LEU A 208 -7.74 -3.60 2.41
C LEU A 208 -9.20 -4.08 2.47
N GLN A 209 -10.07 -3.41 3.25
CA GLN A 209 -11.51 -3.68 3.30
C GLN A 209 -12.23 -3.23 2.02
#